data_AF-A0A399Z9S3-F1
#
_entry.id   AF-A0A399Z9S3-F1
#
_cell.length_a   1.000
_cell.length_b   1.000
_cell.length_c   1.000
_cell.angle_alpha   90.00
_cell.angle_beta   90.00
_cell.angle_gamma   90.00
#
_symmetry.space_group_name_H-M   'P 1'
#
loop_
_entity.id
_entity.type
_entity.pdbx_description
1 polymer ?
#
loop_
_entity_poly.entity_id
_entity_poly.type
_entity_poly.pdbx_seq_one_letter_code
_entity_poly.pdbx_strand_id
1 'polypeptide(L)'
;MVWQFLSWYLVIQLISVAALPLALRLFANLADHGYAFSKSLGILLVGLVLWLGASYGLLRNETGGVWLALALVALFSFSLGRQTLHSLRLSSGRLRFGTGNNHSDPDHSQFTIRYILVTELLFLLAFAAWAYVRAHDPAANHTEKPMDLMFMNSIWSSPTY
;
A
#
# COMPACT_ATOMS: atom_id res chain seq x y z
N MET A 1 -5.56 3.71 -21.17
CA MET A 1 -6.26 4.32 -20.02
C MET A 1 -6.75 3.26 -19.04
N VAL A 2 -7.75 2.44 -19.39
CA VAL A 2 -8.31 1.43 -18.47
C VAL A 2 -7.26 0.40 -18.00
N TRP A 3 -6.47 -0.17 -18.91
CA TRP A 3 -5.42 -1.13 -18.54
C TRP A 3 -4.40 -0.55 -17.54
N GLN A 4 -3.98 0.70 -17.75
CA GLN A 4 -3.02 1.38 -16.89
C GLN A 4 -3.61 1.71 -15.52
N PHE A 5 -4.90 2.05 -15.47
CA PHE A 5 -5.62 2.22 -14.21
C PHE A 5 -5.66 0.92 -13.40
N LEU A 6 -6.07 -0.20 -14.02
CA LEU A 6 -6.11 -1.49 -13.34
C LEU A 6 -4.71 -1.96 -12.90
N SER A 7 -3.69 -1.76 -13.73
CA SER A 7 -2.32 -2.16 -13.37
C SER A 7 -1.81 -1.38 -12.16
N TRP A 8 -2.02 -0.07 -12.10
CA TRP A 8 -1.61 0.74 -10.95
C TRP A 8 -2.37 0.38 -9.67
N TYR A 9 -3.68 0.18 -9.78
CA TYR A 9 -4.49 -0.27 -8.65
C TYR A 9 -4.01 -1.62 -8.10
N LEU A 10 -3.73 -2.59 -8.99
CA LEU A 10 -3.23 -3.91 -8.60
C LEU A 10 -1.83 -3.85 -7.98
N VAL A 11 -0.92 -3.02 -8.52
CA VAL A 11 0.42 -2.80 -7.94
C VAL A 11 0.33 -2.23 -6.54
N ILE A 12 -0.52 -1.22 -6.32
CA ILE A 12 -0.73 -0.66 -4.99
C ILE A 12 -1.26 -1.74 -4.04
N GLN A 13 -2.20 -2.57 -4.49
CA GLN A 13 -2.73 -3.65 -3.67
C GLN A 13 -1.66 -4.69 -3.30
N LEU A 14 -0.79 -5.08 -4.24
CA LEU A 14 0.33 -5.98 -3.99
C LEU A 14 1.31 -5.40 -2.95
N ILE A 15 1.69 -4.13 -3.10
CA ILE A 15 2.56 -3.42 -2.15
C ILE A 15 1.92 -3.35 -0.76
N SER A 16 0.62 -3.11 -0.71
CA SER A 16 -0.16 -3.02 0.54
C SER A 16 -0.19 -4.36 1.26
N VAL A 17 -0.41 -5.46 0.54
CA VAL A 17 -0.40 -6.81 1.11
C VAL A 17 0.98 -7.18 1.64
N ALA A 18 2.05 -6.79 0.94
CA ALA A 18 3.43 -7.02 1.41
C ALA A 18 3.72 -6.32 2.75
N ALA A 19 3.18 -5.11 2.94
CA ALA A 19 3.39 -4.30 4.14
C ALA A 19 2.34 -4.53 5.25
N LEU A 20 1.23 -5.19 4.94
CA LEU A 20 0.13 -5.47 5.87
C LEU A 20 0.58 -6.13 7.19
N PRO A 21 1.38 -7.21 7.22
CA PRO A 21 1.76 -7.84 8.48
C PRO A 21 2.57 -6.93 9.40
N LEU A 22 3.30 -5.97 8.82
CA LEU A 22 4.04 -4.95 9.57
C LEU A 22 3.11 -3.82 10.03
N ALA A 23 2.20 -3.36 9.17
CA ALA A 23 1.21 -2.33 9.50
C ALA A 23 0.30 -2.76 10.66
N LEU A 24 -0.16 -4.02 10.64
CA LEU A 24 -0.95 -4.62 11.73
C LEU A 24 -0.19 -4.66 13.06
N ARG A 25 1.13 -4.81 13.03
CA ARG A 25 1.96 -4.83 14.23
C ARG A 25 2.25 -3.42 14.74
N LEU A 26 2.62 -2.50 13.85
CA LEU A 26 3.02 -1.13 14.21
C LEU A 26 1.82 -0.31 14.71
N PHE A 27 0.67 -0.48 14.08
CA PHE A 27 -0.57 0.24 14.41
C PHE A 27 -1.59 -0.67 15.09
N ALA A 28 -1.14 -1.69 15.83
CA ALA A 28 -2.00 -2.60 16.57
C ALA A 28 -2.91 -1.88 17.59
N ASN A 29 -2.49 -0.70 18.06
CA ASN A 29 -3.20 0.09 19.06
C ASN A 29 -4.22 1.08 18.46
N LEU A 30 -4.38 1.13 17.14
CA LEU A 30 -5.42 1.93 16.48
C LEU A 30 -6.70 1.11 16.32
N ALA A 31 -7.85 1.78 16.33
CA ALA A 31 -9.16 1.15 16.15
C ALA A 31 -9.21 0.24 14.89
N ASP A 32 -8.54 0.66 13.83
CA ASP A 32 -8.51 0.00 12.53
C ASP A 32 -7.36 -1.01 12.36
N HIS A 33 -6.60 -1.26 13.43
CA HIS A 33 -5.39 -2.10 13.44
C HIS A 33 -4.39 -1.73 12.32
N GLY A 34 -4.42 -0.51 11.79
CA GLY A 34 -3.50 -0.07 10.74
C GLY A 34 -3.81 -0.52 9.30
N TYR A 35 -4.96 -1.15 9.02
CA TYR A 35 -5.26 -1.63 7.66
C TYR A 35 -5.23 -0.52 6.62
N ALA A 36 -5.86 0.63 6.91
CA ALA A 36 -5.88 1.78 6.01
C ALA A 36 -4.47 2.32 5.72
N PHE A 37 -3.58 2.29 6.72
CA PHE A 37 -2.20 2.76 6.60
C PHE A 37 -1.28 1.79 5.86
N SER A 38 -1.67 0.53 5.66
CA SER A 38 -0.85 -0.47 4.95
C SER A 38 -0.47 -0.02 3.53
N LYS A 39 -1.38 0.69 2.84
CA LYS A 39 -1.17 1.23 1.49
C LYS A 39 -0.04 2.26 1.46
N SER A 40 -0.14 3.28 2.31
CA SER A 40 0.87 4.34 2.42
C SER A 40 2.21 3.81 2.95
N LEU A 41 2.17 2.95 3.97
CA LEU A 41 3.36 2.37 4.58
C LEU A 41 4.11 1.45 3.61
N GLY A 42 3.39 0.65 2.81
CA GLY A 42 4.02 -0.20 1.80
C GLY A 42 4.71 0.59 0.70
N ILE A 43 4.07 1.62 0.16
CA ILE A 43 4.69 2.49 -0.87
C ILE A 43 5.95 3.14 -0.31
N LEU A 44 5.88 3.66 0.93
CA LEU A 44 7.02 4.29 1.60
C LEU A 44 8.16 3.30 1.81
N LEU A 45 7.91 2.11 2.35
CA LEU A 45 8.97 1.14 2.64
C LEU A 45 9.62 0.59 1.37
N VAL A 46 8.84 0.25 0.35
CA VAL A 46 9.38 -0.26 -0.92
C VAL A 46 10.23 0.82 -1.59
N GLY A 47 9.73 2.06 -1.65
CA GLY A 47 10.47 3.19 -2.19
C GLY A 47 11.76 3.47 -1.41
N LEU A 48 11.70 3.43 -0.07
CA LEU A 48 12.86 3.68 0.79
C LEU A 48 13.92 2.58 0.67
N VAL A 49 13.53 1.30 0.63
CA VAL A 49 14.47 0.19 0.44
C VAL A 49 15.13 0.26 -0.94
N LEU A 50 14.35 0.55 -1.98
CA LEU A 50 14.90 0.72 -3.33
C LEU A 50 15.86 1.91 -3.40
N TRP A 51 15.48 3.05 -2.85
CA TRP A 51 16.28 4.27 -2.85
C TRP A 51 17.58 4.11 -2.05
N LEU A 52 17.53 3.55 -0.85
CA LEU A 52 18.74 3.25 -0.06
C LEU A 52 19.63 2.23 -0.78
N GLY A 53 19.02 1.18 -1.32
CA GLY A 53 19.72 0.15 -2.08
C GLY A 53 20.46 0.69 -3.29
N ALA A 54 19.81 1.58 -4.06
CA ALA A 54 20.42 2.26 -5.19
C ALA A 54 21.52 3.23 -4.75
N SER A 55 21.28 4.02 -3.69
CA SER A 55 22.24 5.01 -3.17
C SER A 55 23.54 4.37 -2.66
N TYR A 56 23.47 3.18 -2.06
CA TYR A 56 24.63 2.42 -1.62
C TYR A 56 25.22 1.49 -2.69
N GLY A 57 24.61 1.44 -3.89
CA GLY A 57 25.06 0.59 -5.00
C GLY A 57 24.76 -0.91 -4.85
N LEU A 58 23.89 -1.32 -3.91
CA LEU A 58 23.46 -2.71 -3.74
C LEU A 58 22.36 -3.12 -4.71
N LEU A 59 21.48 -2.17 -5.06
CA LEU A 59 20.36 -2.36 -5.98
C LEU A 59 20.52 -1.43 -7.18
N ARG A 60 19.94 -1.84 -8.32
CA ARG A 60 19.81 -0.99 -9.51
C ARG A 60 18.39 -0.48 -9.61
N ASN A 61 18.21 0.74 -10.11
CA ASN A 61 16.90 1.35 -10.36
C ASN A 61 16.25 0.76 -11.63
N GLU A 62 16.02 -0.55 -11.59
CA GLU A 62 15.44 -1.34 -12.68
C GLU A 62 14.26 -2.15 -12.14
N THR A 63 13.43 -2.68 -13.05
CA THR A 63 12.28 -3.51 -12.68
C THR A 63 12.66 -4.65 -11.73
N GLY A 64 13.81 -5.30 -11.95
CA GLY A 64 14.33 -6.34 -11.06
C GLY A 64 14.66 -5.83 -9.66
N GLY A 65 15.22 -4.63 -9.53
CA GLY A 65 15.52 -4.00 -8.24
C GLY A 65 14.26 -3.65 -7.45
N VAL A 66 13.21 -3.18 -8.14
CA VAL A 66 11.90 -2.92 -7.53
C VAL A 66 11.30 -4.21 -6.95
N TRP A 67 11.31 -5.31 -7.71
CA TRP A 67 10.81 -6.60 -7.23
C TRP A 67 11.62 -7.16 -6.06
N LEU A 68 12.94 -6.98 -6.07
CA LEU A 68 13.81 -7.37 -4.97
C LEU A 68 13.50 -6.53 -3.72
N ALA A 69 13.36 -5.21 -3.85
CA ALA A 69 12.97 -4.32 -2.75
C ALA A 69 11.61 -4.73 -2.16
N LEU A 70 10.61 -5.00 -3.02
CA LEU A 70 9.30 -5.53 -2.60
C LEU A 70 9.45 -6.84 -1.83
N ALA A 71 10.27 -7.78 -2.34
CA ALA A 71 10.50 -9.06 -1.69
C ALA A 71 11.17 -8.91 -0.32
N LEU A 72 12.16 -8.02 -0.19
CA LEU A 72 12.79 -7.72 1.10
C LEU A 72 11.81 -7.12 2.09
N VAL A 73 10.98 -6.17 1.66
CA VAL A 73 9.93 -5.58 2.50
C VAL A 73 8.92 -6.66 2.91
N ALA A 74 8.49 -7.53 2.00
CA ALA A 74 7.57 -8.62 2.31
C ALA A 74 8.19 -9.61 3.30
N LEU A 75 9.45 -10.00 3.10
CA LEU A 75 10.18 -10.91 4.01
C LEU A 75 10.36 -10.30 5.40
N PHE A 76 10.76 -9.03 5.47
CA PHE A 76 10.92 -8.30 6.72
C PHE A 76 9.58 -8.15 7.46
N SER A 77 8.56 -7.69 6.74
CA SER A 77 7.21 -7.50 7.27
C SER A 77 6.61 -8.82 7.75
N PHE A 78 6.81 -9.90 7.02
CA PHE A 78 6.34 -11.23 7.42
C PHE A 78 7.15 -11.77 8.60
N SER A 79 8.48 -11.65 8.63
CA SER A 79 9.31 -12.08 9.75
C SER A 79 8.89 -11.42 11.07
N LEU A 80 8.70 -10.10 11.05
CA LEU A 80 8.29 -9.34 12.23
C LEU A 80 6.80 -9.51 12.57
N GLY A 81 5.93 -9.67 11.57
CA GLY A 81 4.48 -9.77 11.75
C GLY A 81 3.95 -11.20 11.93
N ARG A 82 4.77 -12.24 11.73
CA ARG A 82 4.37 -13.67 11.85
C ARG A 82 3.73 -14.00 13.21
N GLN A 83 4.23 -13.41 14.30
CA GLN A 83 3.69 -13.64 15.65
C GLN A 83 2.30 -13.00 15.83
N THR A 84 2.10 -11.79 15.28
CA THR A 84 0.81 -11.06 15.30
C THR A 84 -0.22 -11.70 14.37
N LEU A 85 0.21 -12.23 13.20
CA LEU A 85 -0.68 -12.96 12.30
C LEU A 85 -1.16 -14.28 12.90
N HIS A 86 -0.31 -14.94 13.70
CA HIS A 86 -0.67 -16.22 14.33
C HIS A 86 -1.71 -16.02 15.45
N SER A 87 -1.62 -14.94 16.24
CA SER A 87 -2.65 -14.61 17.24
C SER A 87 -3.99 -14.23 16.60
N LEU A 88 -3.96 -13.56 15.43
CA LEU A 88 -5.16 -13.27 14.63
C LEU A 88 -5.74 -14.50 13.94
N ARG A 89 -4.91 -15.46 13.48
CA ARG A 89 -5.36 -16.74 12.89
C ARG A 89 -6.04 -17.65 13.92
N LEU A 90 -5.56 -17.70 15.16
CA LEU A 90 -6.22 -18.45 16.23
C LEU A 90 -7.48 -17.72 16.76
N SER A 91 -7.53 -16.39 16.66
CA SER A 91 -8.76 -15.61 16.88
C SER A 91 -9.66 -15.51 15.64
N SER A 92 -9.34 -16.15 14.51
CA SER A 92 -10.14 -16.08 13.27
C SER A 92 -11.49 -16.80 13.37
N GLY A 93 -11.80 -17.46 14.48
CA GLY A 93 -13.17 -17.79 14.88
C GLY A 93 -14.05 -16.56 15.19
N ARG A 94 -13.47 -15.35 15.20
CA ARG A 94 -14.15 -14.05 15.39
C ARG A 94 -14.25 -13.19 14.14
N LEU A 95 -13.99 -13.74 12.95
CA LEU A 95 -14.59 -13.20 11.71
C LEU A 95 -16.11 -13.46 11.80
N ARG A 96 -16.80 -12.74 12.69
CA ARG A 96 -18.24 -12.81 12.89
C ARG A 96 -18.88 -12.44 11.56
N PHE A 97 -19.33 -13.46 10.83
CA PHE A 97 -20.37 -13.31 9.84
C PHE A 97 -21.57 -12.72 10.59
N GLY A 98 -21.77 -11.42 10.41
CA GLY A 98 -22.86 -10.67 11.02
C GLY A 98 -24.19 -11.10 10.44
N THR A 99 -24.70 -12.24 10.92
CA THR A 99 -26.12 -12.60 10.92
C THR A 99 -26.55 -12.73 12.38
N GLY A 100 -26.37 -11.65 13.14
CA GLY A 100 -26.67 -11.59 14.57
C GLY A 100 -27.64 -10.48 14.84
N ASN A 101 -28.93 -10.77 14.69
CA ASN A 101 -30.01 -9.91 15.14
C ASN A 101 -30.02 -9.96 16.68
N ASN A 102 -29.35 -9.02 17.35
CA ASN A 102 -29.83 -8.52 18.65
C ASN A 102 -29.00 -7.35 19.19
N HIS A 103 -29.75 -6.28 19.45
CA HIS A 103 -29.66 -5.29 20.53
C HIS A 103 -28.32 -4.97 21.18
N SER A 104 -27.93 -3.70 20.99
CA SER A 104 -27.31 -2.80 21.98
C SER A 104 -26.08 -3.34 22.70
N ASP A 105 -24.93 -3.27 22.01
CA ASP A 105 -23.65 -3.04 22.67
C ASP A 105 -22.80 -2.16 21.72
N PRO A 106 -22.26 -1.00 22.15
CA PRO A 106 -21.38 -0.19 21.32
C PRO A 106 -20.00 -0.84 21.29
N ASP A 107 -19.88 -1.92 20.51
CA ASP A 107 -18.68 -2.74 20.41
C ASP A 107 -17.62 -2.02 19.56
N HIS A 108 -16.68 -1.39 20.25
CA HIS A 108 -15.84 -0.29 19.77
C HIS A 108 -14.63 -0.68 18.89
N SER A 109 -14.44 -1.95 18.52
CA SER A 109 -13.23 -2.34 17.78
C SER A 109 -13.37 -3.69 17.04
N GLN A 110 -14.19 -3.75 16.00
CA GLN A 110 -14.28 -4.96 15.19
C GLN A 110 -13.73 -4.72 13.80
N PHE A 111 -12.53 -5.25 13.58
CA PHE A 111 -11.91 -5.48 12.28
C PHE A 111 -12.79 -6.43 11.46
N THR A 112 -13.95 -5.95 11.01
CA THR A 112 -14.99 -6.72 10.33
C THR A 112 -14.78 -6.65 8.81
N ILE A 113 -15.25 -7.65 8.09
CA ILE A 113 -15.25 -7.65 6.61
C ILE A 113 -15.92 -6.38 6.06
N ARG A 114 -16.97 -5.87 6.72
CA ARG A 114 -17.61 -4.59 6.38
C ARG A 114 -16.61 -3.43 6.39
N TYR A 115 -15.74 -3.34 7.39
CA TYR A 115 -14.73 -2.28 7.48
C TYR A 115 -13.72 -2.39 6.32
N ILE A 116 -13.25 -3.61 6.04
CA ILE A 116 -12.34 -3.86 4.90
C ILE A 116 -13.01 -3.46 3.57
N LEU A 117 -14.27 -3.85 3.36
CA LEU A 117 -15.01 -3.51 2.14
C LEU A 117 -15.25 -2.01 2.01
N VAL A 118 -15.62 -1.33 3.10
CA VAL A 118 -15.85 0.13 3.09
C VAL A 118 -14.55 0.87 2.82
N THR A 119 -13.44 0.50 3.48
CA THR A 119 -12.13 1.13 3.25
C THR A 119 -11.61 0.89 1.84
N GLU A 120 -11.77 -0.32 1.31
CA GLU A 120 -11.35 -0.64 -0.05
C GLU A 120 -12.22 0.08 -1.09
N LEU A 121 -13.53 0.17 -0.87
CA LEU A 121 -14.44 0.96 -1.72
C LEU A 121 -14.07 2.45 -1.68
N LEU A 122 -13.83 3.02 -0.50
CA LEU A 122 -13.41 4.41 -0.35
C LEU A 122 -12.09 4.67 -1.08
N PHE A 123 -11.11 3.78 -0.93
CA PHE A 123 -9.84 3.88 -1.64
C PHE A 123 -10.03 3.81 -3.16
N LEU A 124 -10.83 2.85 -3.66
CA LEU A 124 -11.11 2.71 -5.08
C LEU A 124 -11.80 3.96 -5.64
N LEU A 125 -12.80 4.50 -4.95
CA LEU A 125 -13.50 5.71 -5.37
C LEU A 125 -12.58 6.93 -5.36
N ALA A 126 -11.76 7.10 -4.33
CA ALA A 126 -10.79 8.19 -4.26
C ALA A 126 -9.74 8.08 -5.38
N PHE A 127 -9.21 6.88 -5.60
CA PHE A 127 -8.25 6.61 -6.67
C PHE A 127 -8.87 6.84 -8.06
N ALA A 128 -10.10 6.39 -8.30
CA ALA A 128 -10.82 6.62 -9.54
C ALA A 128 -11.12 8.10 -9.78
N ALA A 129 -11.56 8.83 -8.76
CA ALA A 129 -11.80 10.27 -8.86
C ALA A 129 -10.52 11.03 -9.23
N TRP A 130 -9.40 10.73 -8.55
CA TRP A 130 -8.12 11.38 -8.86
C TRP A 130 -7.58 11.01 -10.24
N ALA A 131 -7.70 9.74 -10.63
CA ALA A 131 -7.32 9.28 -11.96
C ALA A 131 -8.15 9.95 -13.06
N TYR A 132 -9.46 10.16 -12.82
CA TYR A 132 -10.34 10.87 -13.75
C TYR A 132 -9.93 12.33 -13.93
N VAL A 133 -9.65 13.04 -12.83
CA VAL A 133 -9.14 14.42 -12.87
C VAL A 133 -7.84 14.48 -13.68
N ARG A 134 -6.89 13.58 -13.39
CA ARG A 134 -5.60 13.58 -14.09
C ARG A 134 -5.71 13.18 -15.57
N ALA A 135 -6.70 12.39 -15.95
CA ALA A 135 -6.94 12.04 -17.35
C ALA A 135 -7.39 13.25 -18.20
N HIS A 136 -8.04 14.24 -17.59
CA HIS A 136 -8.55 15.43 -18.29
C HIS A 136 -7.55 16.60 -18.34
N ASP A 137 -6.58 16.63 -17.42
CA ASP A 137 -5.46 17.58 -17.47
C ASP A 137 -4.10 16.85 -17.54
N PRO A 138 -3.78 16.23 -18.69
CA PRO A 138 -2.52 15.50 -18.85
C PRO A 138 -1.32 16.44 -19.01
N ALA A 139 -1.52 17.72 -19.32
CA ALA A 139 -0.45 18.63 -19.70
C ALA A 139 0.43 19.04 -18.50
N ALA A 140 1.75 18.96 -18.69
CA ALA A 140 2.75 19.43 -17.73
C ALA A 140 3.32 20.79 -18.20
N ASN A 141 2.43 21.74 -18.48
CA ASN A 141 2.71 22.96 -19.24
C ASN A 141 2.84 24.24 -18.37
N HIS A 142 3.17 24.10 -17.08
CA HIS A 142 3.43 25.25 -16.21
C HIS A 142 4.94 25.50 -16.09
N THR A 143 5.37 26.68 -15.67
CA THR A 143 6.78 27.12 -15.69
C THR A 143 7.78 26.15 -15.05
N GLU A 144 7.41 25.48 -13.95
CA GLU A 144 8.30 24.57 -13.20
C GLU A 144 8.12 23.09 -13.61
N LYS A 145 6.96 22.73 -14.17
CA LYS A 145 6.62 21.33 -14.49
C LYS A 145 7.57 20.68 -15.51
N PRO A 146 8.09 21.37 -16.55
CA PRO A 146 9.10 20.81 -17.45
C PRO A 146 10.42 20.46 -16.75
N MET A 147 10.81 21.24 -15.74
CA MET A 147 12.02 20.97 -14.95
C MET A 147 11.83 19.70 -14.12
N ASP A 148 10.69 19.57 -13.43
CA ASP A 148 10.37 18.37 -12.65
C ASP A 148 10.33 17.12 -13.54
N LEU A 149 9.73 17.23 -14.74
CA LEU A 149 9.72 16.15 -15.73
C LEU A 149 11.12 15.79 -16.20
N MET A 150 12.02 16.77 -16.39
CA MET A 150 13.41 16.51 -16.75
C MET A 150 14.11 15.70 -15.65
N PHE A 151 13.95 16.08 -14.38
CA PHE A 151 14.53 15.33 -13.26
C PHE A 151 13.96 13.91 -13.17
N MET A 152 12.64 13.75 -13.23
CA MET A 152 12.01 12.43 -13.20
C MET A 152 12.46 11.54 -14.35
N ASN A 153 12.58 12.09 -15.56
CA ASN A 153 13.02 11.33 -16.73
C ASN A 153 14.51 10.95 -16.63
N SER A 154 15.35 11.84 -16.10
CA SER A 154 16.77 11.54 -15.86
C SER A 154 16.96 10.38 -14.88
N ILE A 155 16.21 10.38 -13.77
CA ILE A 155 16.17 9.29 -12.78
C ILE A 155 15.64 8.01 -13.42
N TRP A 156 14.51 8.07 -14.14
CA TRP A 156 13.94 6.90 -14.79
C TRP A 156 14.88 6.25 -15.83
N SER A 157 15.72 7.05 -16.48
CA SER A 157 16.70 6.57 -17.45
C SER A 157 18.00 6.04 -16.83
N SER A 158 18.25 6.30 -15.55
CA SER A 158 19.49 5.95 -14.88
C SER A 158 19.36 4.62 -14.13
N PRO A 159 20.19 3.61 -14.45
CA PRO A 159 20.22 2.36 -13.68
C PRO A 159 20.73 2.52 -12.25
N THR A 160 21.38 3.66 -11.95
CA THR A 160 22.07 3.91 -10.67
C THR A 160 21.42 5.00 -9.83
N TYR A 161 20.55 5.84 -10.41
CA TYR A 161 19.96 7.00 -9.73
C TYR A 161 18.46 7.13 -9.98
#